data_AF-X1ISY1-F1
#
_entry.id   AF-X1ISY1-F1
#
_cell.length_a   1.000
_cell.length_b   1.000
_cell.length_c   1.000
_cell.angle_alpha   90.00
_cell.angle_beta   90.00
_cell.angle_gamma   90.00
#
_symmetry.space_group_name_H-M   'P 1'
#
loop_
_entity.id
_entity.type
_entity.pdbx_description
1 polymer ?
#
loop_
_entity_poly.entity_id
_entity_poly.type
_entity_poly.pdbx_seq_one_letter_code
_entity_poly.pdbx_strand_id
1 'polypeptide(L)'
;MKLFRNSPDILSRYQTRYQHVQVDEFQDTNLVQYELIKQLGEKYRNICVVGDPDQSIYSWRFADLRNILSFEKDYPKAKLVLLEQNYRSTKKILETASYLISANQQRKPKELWTNNEPGELTTVVETYTEQEEAQFVVNEIERLVNQGRLA
;
A
#
# COMPACT_ATOMS: atom_id res chain seq x y z
N MET A 1 4.04 -12.22 -21.18
CA MET A 1 3.03 -13.32 -21.17
C MET A 1 3.09 -14.29 -22.35
N LYS A 2 3.62 -13.91 -23.52
CA LYS A 2 3.73 -14.83 -24.66
C LYS A 2 4.71 -16.00 -24.42
N LEU A 3 5.83 -15.75 -23.74
CA LEU A 3 6.86 -16.78 -23.47
C LEU A 3 6.32 -17.97 -22.67
N PHE A 4 5.73 -17.72 -21.49
CA PHE A 4 5.23 -18.80 -20.62
C PHE A 4 4.04 -19.56 -21.22
N ARG A 5 3.22 -18.90 -22.05
CA ARG A 5 2.13 -19.56 -22.78
C ARG A 5 2.66 -20.46 -23.91
N ASN A 6 3.73 -20.06 -24.58
CA ASN A 6 4.28 -20.78 -25.72
C ASN A 6 5.35 -21.82 -25.32
N SER A 7 5.90 -21.74 -24.11
CA SER A 7 6.96 -22.62 -23.61
C SER A 7 6.68 -23.06 -22.17
N PRO A 8 5.80 -24.06 -21.97
CA PRO A 8 5.41 -24.55 -20.64
C PRO A 8 6.57 -25.13 -19.83
N ASP A 9 7.59 -25.67 -20.51
CA ASP A 9 8.84 -26.15 -19.95
C ASP A 9 9.62 -25.03 -19.24
N ILE A 10 9.69 -23.85 -19.85
CA ILE A 10 10.30 -22.66 -19.26
C ILE A 10 9.51 -22.21 -18.03
N LEU A 11 8.17 -22.15 -18.13
CA LEU A 11 7.31 -21.81 -16.99
C LEU A 11 7.53 -22.79 -15.83
N SER A 12 7.52 -24.09 -16.09
CA SER A 12 7.75 -25.12 -15.07
C SER A 12 9.12 -24.98 -14.40
N ARG A 13 10.15 -24.60 -15.16
CA ARG A 13 11.49 -24.31 -14.60
C ARG A 13 11.44 -23.15 -13.60
N TYR A 14 10.74 -22.06 -13.93
CA TYR A 14 10.60 -20.92 -13.02
C TYR A 14 9.71 -21.22 -11.82
N GLN A 15 8.60 -21.93 -12.01
CA GLN A 15 7.74 -22.36 -10.92
C GLN A 15 8.48 -23.27 -9.92
N THR A 16 9.34 -24.18 -10.41
CA THR A 16 10.16 -25.06 -9.57
C THR A 16 11.26 -24.29 -8.83
N ARG A 17 11.78 -23.23 -9.44
CA ARG A 17 12.76 -22.33 -8.80
C ARG A 17 12.11 -21.45 -7.74
N TYR A 18 10.93 -20.90 -8.01
CA TYR A 18 10.21 -19.97 -7.14
C TYR A 18 9.01 -20.67 -6.49
N GLN A 19 9.30 -21.52 -5.51
CA GLN A 19 8.28 -22.30 -4.80
C GLN A 19 7.39 -21.44 -3.90
N HIS A 20 7.87 -20.27 -3.48
CA HIS A 20 7.14 -19.29 -2.68
C HIS A 20 7.23 -17.92 -3.37
N VAL A 21 6.09 -17.29 -3.61
CA VAL A 21 5.99 -16.00 -4.28
C VAL A 21 5.43 -14.99 -3.28
N GLN A 22 6.20 -13.93 -3.03
CA GLN A 22 5.78 -12.81 -2.20
C GLN A 22 5.69 -11.56 -3.06
N VAL A 23 4.59 -10.83 -2.95
CA VAL A 23 4.36 -9.60 -3.70
C VAL A 23 3.91 -8.52 -2.73
N ASP A 24 4.64 -7.41 -2.71
CA ASP A 24 4.30 -6.22 -1.94
C ASP A 24 3.62 -5.18 -2.85
N GLU A 25 2.97 -4.19 -2.25
CA GLU A 25 2.24 -3.11 -2.94
C GLU A 25 1.25 -3.62 -4.01
N PHE A 26 0.53 -4.71 -3.67
CA PHE A 26 -0.30 -5.43 -4.62
C PHE A 26 -1.46 -4.60 -5.18
N GLN A 27 -1.91 -3.56 -4.46
CA GLN A 27 -2.94 -2.64 -4.91
C GLN A 27 -2.55 -1.86 -6.18
N ASP A 28 -1.25 -1.69 -6.45
CA ASP A 28 -0.76 -0.92 -7.59
C ASP A 28 -0.35 -1.78 -8.78
N THR A 29 -0.69 -3.07 -8.74
CA THR A 29 -0.41 -3.99 -9.85
C THR A 29 -1.35 -3.77 -11.02
N ASN A 30 -0.81 -3.82 -12.24
CA ASN A 30 -1.60 -3.87 -13.46
C ASN A 30 -1.95 -5.31 -13.87
N LEU A 31 -2.85 -5.46 -14.84
CA LEU A 31 -3.31 -6.77 -15.32
C LEU A 31 -2.17 -7.68 -15.82
N VAL A 32 -1.13 -7.11 -16.43
CA VAL A 32 0.00 -7.89 -16.95
C VAL A 32 0.86 -8.45 -15.81
N GLN A 33 1.11 -7.64 -14.79
CA GLN A 33 1.81 -8.06 -13.57
C GLN A 33 1.01 -9.12 -12.83
N TYR A 34 -0.29 -8.90 -12.67
CA TYR A 34 -1.20 -9.85 -12.03
C TYR A 34 -1.16 -11.23 -12.69
N GLU A 35 -1.32 -11.26 -14.01
CA GLU A 35 -1.33 -12.48 -14.81
C GLU A 35 0.05 -13.20 -14.71
N LEU A 36 1.15 -12.44 -14.64
CA LEU A 36 2.50 -13.01 -14.47
C LEU A 36 2.65 -13.69 -13.11
N ILE A 37 2.23 -12.99 -12.05
CA ILE A 37 2.23 -13.49 -10.67
C ILE A 37 1.39 -14.76 -10.58
N LYS A 38 0.20 -14.76 -11.19
CA LYS A 38 -0.70 -15.91 -11.25
C LYS A 38 -0.03 -17.12 -11.89
N GLN A 39 0.58 -16.95 -13.07
CA GLN A 39 1.29 -18.05 -13.75
C GLN A 39 2.46 -18.60 -12.92
N LEU A 40 3.24 -17.74 -12.26
CA LEU A 40 4.36 -18.19 -11.41
C LEU A 40 3.88 -18.90 -10.14
N GLY A 41 2.79 -18.42 -9.53
CA GLY A 41 2.24 -18.98 -8.29
C GLY A 41 1.40 -20.26 -8.48
N GLU A 42 0.92 -20.56 -9.68
CA GLU A 42 -0.11 -21.59 -9.91
C GLU A 42 0.31 -23.01 -9.49
N LYS A 43 1.57 -23.40 -9.71
CA LYS A 43 2.02 -24.79 -9.51
C LYS A 43 2.00 -25.24 -8.06
N TYR A 44 2.52 -24.41 -7.14
CA TYR A 44 2.62 -24.72 -5.71
C TYR A 44 1.58 -23.98 -4.87
N ARG A 45 0.97 -22.91 -5.42
CA ARG A 45 -0.01 -22.05 -4.75
C ARG A 45 0.45 -21.46 -3.41
N ASN A 46 1.76 -21.36 -3.21
CA ASN A 46 2.37 -20.66 -2.09
C ASN A 46 2.60 -19.19 -2.45
N ILE A 47 1.50 -18.45 -2.59
CA ILE A 47 1.52 -17.02 -2.90
C ILE A 47 1.07 -16.21 -1.68
N CYS A 48 1.85 -15.20 -1.34
CA CYS A 48 1.52 -14.20 -0.34
C CYS A 48 1.56 -12.83 -1.00
N VAL A 49 0.43 -12.12 -0.97
CA VAL A 49 0.33 -10.75 -1.45
C VAL A 49 0.06 -9.84 -0.26
N VAL A 50 0.72 -8.70 -0.24
CA VAL A 50 0.54 -7.64 0.75
C VAL A 50 0.16 -6.38 -0.01
N GLY A 51 -0.78 -5.63 0.54
CA GLY A 51 -1.19 -4.36 -0.03
C GLY A 51 -2.33 -3.72 0.73
N ASP A 52 -2.55 -2.45 0.43
CA ASP A 52 -3.58 -1.64 1.03
C ASP A 52 -4.43 -0.97 -0.05
N PRO A 53 -5.72 -1.35 -0.20
CA PRO A 53 -6.63 -0.71 -1.14
C PRO A 53 -6.70 0.82 -1.00
N ASP A 54 -6.58 1.34 0.22
CA ASP A 54 -6.68 2.77 0.50
C ASP A 54 -5.41 3.55 0.09
N GLN A 55 -4.34 2.86 -0.29
CA GLN A 55 -3.06 3.44 -0.74
C GLN A 55 -2.82 3.30 -2.25
N SER A 56 -3.81 2.87 -3.02
CA SER A 56 -3.64 2.78 -4.48
C SER A 56 -3.66 4.17 -5.14
N ILE A 57 -2.52 4.57 -5.69
CA ILE A 57 -2.33 5.89 -6.33
C ILE A 57 -1.85 5.81 -7.78
N TYR A 58 -1.61 4.60 -8.31
CA TYR A 58 -1.08 4.39 -9.66
C TYR A 58 -2.13 4.04 -10.72
N SER A 59 -3.40 4.41 -10.51
CA SER A 59 -4.49 4.15 -11.48
C SER A 59 -4.19 4.71 -12.88
N TRP A 60 -3.52 5.87 -12.96
CA TRP A 60 -3.05 6.48 -14.20
C TRP A 60 -2.00 5.66 -14.96
N ARG A 61 -1.34 4.70 -14.29
CA ARG A 61 -0.43 3.69 -14.89
C ARG A 61 -1.10 2.33 -15.08
N PHE A 62 -2.42 2.29 -15.17
CA PHE A 62 -3.21 1.07 -15.33
C PHE A 62 -3.13 0.10 -14.14
N ALA A 63 -2.81 0.59 -12.94
CA ALA A 63 -3.03 -0.18 -11.73
C ALA A 63 -4.52 -0.53 -11.60
N ASP A 64 -4.81 -1.76 -11.21
CA ASP A 64 -6.17 -2.25 -11.11
C ASP A 64 -6.46 -2.70 -9.67
N LEU A 65 -7.16 -1.85 -8.91
CA LEU A 65 -7.59 -2.13 -7.54
C LEU A 65 -8.41 -3.43 -7.44
N ARG A 66 -9.04 -3.86 -8.53
CA ARG A 66 -9.78 -5.13 -8.56
C ARG A 66 -8.88 -6.34 -8.33
N ASN A 67 -7.57 -6.25 -8.60
CA ASN A 67 -6.62 -7.34 -8.39
C ASN A 67 -6.56 -7.73 -6.90
N ILE A 68 -6.35 -6.75 -6.02
CA ILE A 68 -6.31 -6.99 -4.57
C ILE A 68 -7.70 -7.33 -4.01
N LEU A 69 -8.76 -6.72 -4.54
CA LEU A 69 -10.13 -7.01 -4.10
C LEU A 69 -10.63 -8.40 -4.52
N SER A 70 -10.18 -8.91 -5.67
CA SER A 70 -10.60 -10.19 -6.24
C SER A 70 -9.67 -11.35 -5.89
N PHE A 71 -8.57 -11.10 -5.16
CA PHE A 71 -7.60 -12.14 -4.81
C PHE A 71 -8.24 -13.36 -4.12
N GLU A 72 -9.19 -13.13 -3.22
CA GLU A 72 -9.95 -14.18 -2.52
C GLU A 72 -10.83 -15.01 -3.46
N LYS A 73 -11.26 -14.44 -4.60
CA LYS A 73 -12.01 -15.16 -5.64
C LYS A 73 -11.09 -16.06 -6.47
N ASP A 74 -9.90 -15.57 -6.80
CA ASP A 74 -8.89 -16.30 -7.57
C ASP A 74 -8.19 -17.38 -6.73
N TYR A 75 -8.03 -17.15 -5.42
CA TYR A 75 -7.47 -18.09 -4.46
C TYR A 75 -8.45 -18.34 -3.30
N PRO A 76 -9.49 -19.19 -3.50
CA PRO A 76 -10.52 -19.44 -2.47
C PRO A 76 -10.01 -20.08 -1.17
N LYS A 77 -8.79 -20.65 -1.20
CA LYS A 77 -8.11 -21.22 -0.04
C LYS A 77 -7.13 -20.25 0.63
N ALA A 78 -7.06 -19.00 0.16
CA ALA A 78 -6.17 -17.99 0.72
C ALA A 78 -6.61 -17.67 2.15
N LYS A 79 -5.62 -17.48 3.02
CA LYS A 79 -5.84 -16.95 4.37
C LYS A 79 -5.75 -15.43 4.32
N LEU A 80 -6.85 -14.75 4.65
CA LEU A 80 -6.85 -13.30 4.84
C LEU A 80 -6.33 -12.97 6.24
N VAL A 81 -5.38 -12.06 6.32
CA VAL A 81 -4.87 -11.50 7.58
C VAL A 81 -4.94 -9.98 7.48
N LEU A 82 -5.69 -9.35 8.37
CA LEU A 82 -5.78 -7.89 8.45
C LEU A 82 -4.83 -7.39 9.54
N LEU A 83 -3.99 -6.42 9.19
CA LEU A 83 -3.07 -5.76 10.12
C LEU A 83 -3.62 -4.37 10.46
N GLU A 84 -4.35 -4.31 11.56
CA GLU A 84 -5.10 -3.11 11.97
C GLU A 84 -4.31 -2.20 12.92
N GLN A 85 -3.27 -2.72 13.57
CA GLN A 85 -2.44 -1.94 14.46
C GLN A 85 -1.37 -1.16 13.67
N ASN A 86 -1.46 0.17 13.72
CA ASN A 86 -0.46 1.09 13.19
C ASN A 86 0.63 1.33 14.25
N TYR A 87 1.88 1.06 13.87
CA TYR A 87 3.04 1.27 14.72
C TYR A 87 3.84 2.55 14.37
N ARG A 88 3.46 3.26 13.29
CA ARG A 88 4.23 4.39 12.74
C ARG A 88 3.78 5.75 13.32
N SER A 89 2.48 5.98 13.39
CA SER A 89 1.88 7.29 13.62
C SER A 89 1.33 7.43 15.04
N THR A 90 1.17 8.67 15.51
CA THR A 90 0.47 8.99 16.76
C THR A 90 -1.05 8.90 16.58
N LYS A 91 -1.81 8.88 17.68
CA LYS A 91 -3.28 8.75 17.61
C LYS A 91 -3.91 9.89 16.80
N LYS A 92 -3.50 11.14 16.99
CA LYS A 92 -4.07 12.29 16.27
C LYS A 92 -3.81 12.27 14.76
N ILE A 93 -2.60 11.83 14.34
CA ILE A 93 -2.29 11.65 12.92
C ILE A 93 -3.19 10.54 12.34
N LEU A 94 -3.33 9.42 13.05
CA LEU A 94 -4.15 8.29 12.61
C LEU A 94 -5.64 8.62 12.55
N GLU A 95 -6.15 9.41 13.50
CA GLU A 95 -7.51 9.94 13.52
C GLU A 95 -7.77 10.84 12.31
N THR A 96 -6.83 11.75 12.01
CA THR A 96 -6.92 12.64 10.83
C THR A 96 -6.98 11.82 9.54
N ALA A 97 -6.10 10.82 9.39
CA ALA A 97 -6.08 9.95 8.22
C ALA A 97 -7.37 9.11 8.10
N SER A 98 -7.86 8.57 9.22
CA SER A 98 -9.11 7.81 9.30
C SER A 98 -10.33 8.64 8.91
N TYR A 99 -10.36 9.90 9.33
CA TYR A 99 -11.42 10.84 8.95
C TYR A 99 -11.39 11.12 7.45
N LEU A 100 -10.20 11.41 6.89
CA LEU A 100 -10.04 11.68 5.46
C LEU A 100 -10.50 10.49 4.59
N ILE A 101 -10.07 9.27 4.91
CA ILE A 101 -10.40 8.09 4.11
C ILE A 101 -11.87 7.65 4.25
N SER A 102 -12.56 8.07 5.32
CA SER A 102 -13.96 7.71 5.56
C SER A 102 -14.92 8.22 4.47
N ALA A 103 -14.51 9.26 3.73
CA ALA A 103 -15.28 9.80 2.61
C ALA A 103 -15.29 8.88 1.36
N ASN A 104 -14.36 7.91 1.25
CA ASN A 104 -14.27 7.02 0.10
C ASN A 104 -15.33 5.90 0.14
N GLN A 105 -16.09 5.74 -0.95
CA GLN A 105 -17.19 4.77 -1.04
C GLN A 105 -16.73 3.33 -1.36
N GLN A 106 -15.69 3.16 -2.17
CA GLN A 106 -15.21 1.84 -2.60
C GLN A 106 -14.00 1.40 -1.78
N ARG A 107 -14.25 0.93 -0.55
CA ARG A 107 -13.20 0.43 0.36
C ARG A 107 -13.58 -0.90 1.01
N LYS A 108 -12.59 -1.69 1.38
CA LYS A 108 -12.80 -2.77 2.37
C LYS A 108 -12.83 -2.11 3.76
N PRO A 109 -13.85 -2.37 4.60
CA PRO A 109 -13.86 -1.87 5.96
C PRO A 109 -12.63 -2.39 6.71
N LYS A 110 -11.90 -1.47 7.32
CA LYS A 110 -10.80 -1.76 8.25
C LYS A 110 -10.73 -0.61 9.24
N GLU A 111 -10.39 -0.93 10.49
CA GLU A 111 -10.22 0.06 11.54
C GLU A 111 -8.76 0.08 11.97
N LEU A 112 -8.04 1.15 11.61
CA LEU A 112 -6.66 1.30 12.05
C LEU A 112 -6.63 1.91 13.45
N TRP A 113 -5.83 1.33 14.34
CA TRP A 113 -5.63 1.83 15.71
C TRP A 113 -4.14 1.83 16.10
N THR A 114 -3.75 2.57 17.14
CA THR A 114 -2.35 2.61 17.61
C THR A 114 -2.24 2.68 19.13
N ASN A 115 -1.19 2.04 19.67
CA ASN A 115 -0.74 2.15 21.06
C ASN A 115 0.24 3.30 21.30
N ASN A 116 0.60 4.05 20.25
CA ASN A 116 1.47 5.21 20.39
C ASN A 116 0.79 6.33 21.19
N GLU A 117 1.59 7.26 21.69
CA GLU A 117 1.10 8.47 22.36
C GLU A 117 0.11 9.27 21.47
N PRO A 118 -0.77 10.10 22.07
CA PRO A 118 -1.71 10.91 21.31
C PRO A 118 -1.04 11.81 20.26
N GLY A 119 0.15 12.33 20.58
CA GLY A 119 0.93 13.23 19.72
C GLY A 119 0.41 14.67 19.68
N GLU A 120 0.96 15.44 18.74
CA GLU A 120 0.56 16.82 18.47
C GLU A 120 -0.63 16.86 17.49
N LEU A 121 -1.37 17.97 17.47
CA LEU A 121 -2.47 18.15 16.53
C LEU A 121 -1.93 18.39 15.12
N THR A 122 -2.58 17.80 14.12
CA THR A 122 -2.33 18.12 12.72
C THR A 122 -2.64 19.60 12.49
N THR A 123 -1.68 20.35 11.96
CA THR A 123 -1.81 21.78 11.71
C THR A 123 -1.98 22.02 10.21
N VAL A 124 -2.88 22.93 9.84
CA VAL A 124 -3.07 23.40 8.46
C VAL A 124 -2.74 24.89 8.45
N VAL A 125 -1.88 25.31 7.53
CA VAL A 125 -1.48 26.71 7.36
C VAL A 125 -1.81 27.15 5.95
N GLU A 126 -2.51 28.27 5.83
CA GLU A 126 -2.82 28.92 4.57
C GLU A 126 -1.82 30.06 4.35
N THR A 127 -1.30 30.17 3.13
CA THR A 127 -0.37 31.23 2.70
C THR A 127 -0.87 31.86 1.41
N TYR A 128 -0.44 33.08 1.11
CA TYR A 128 -0.95 33.81 -0.06
C TYR A 128 -0.20 33.48 -1.35
N THR A 129 1.03 32.96 -1.25
CA THR A 129 1.88 32.61 -2.41
C THR A 129 2.70 31.35 -2.15
N GLU A 130 3.19 30.73 -3.23
CA GLU A 130 4.10 29.59 -3.15
C GLU A 130 5.44 29.93 -2.47
N GLN A 131 5.90 31.19 -2.57
CA GLN A 131 7.11 31.64 -1.88
C GLN A 131 6.89 31.73 -0.37
N GLU A 132 5.71 32.18 0.07
CA GLU A 132 5.36 32.23 1.49
C GLU A 132 5.22 30.81 2.07
N GLU A 133 4.60 29.88 1.35
CA GLU A 133 4.54 28.46 1.73
C GLU A 133 5.94 27.88 1.90
N ALA A 134 6.81 28.08 0.91
CA ALA A 134 8.18 27.60 0.96
C ALA A 134 8.95 28.17 2.16
N GLN A 135 8.81 29.48 2.42
CA GLN A 135 9.47 30.12 3.55
C GLN A 135 8.92 29.62 4.90
N PHE A 136 7.61 29.38 4.99
CA PHE A 136 7.00 28.79 6.18
C PHE A 136 7.59 27.40 6.48
N VAL A 137 7.70 26.53 5.47
CA VAL A 137 8.27 25.19 5.63
C VAL A 137 9.73 25.26 6.10
N VAL A 138 10.55 26.14 5.51
CA VAL A 138 11.95 26.32 5.91
C VAL A 138 12.05 26.79 7.37
N ASN A 139 11.27 27.80 7.75
CA ASN A 139 11.26 28.32 9.11
C ASN A 139 10.83 27.25 10.13
N GLU A 140 9.87 26.41 9.78
CA GLU A 140 9.39 25.35 10.64
C GLU A 140 10.42 24.23 10.83
N ILE A 141 11.15 23.87 9.77
CA ILE A 141 12.29 22.94 9.85
C ILE A 141 13.36 23.50 10.79
N GLU A 142 13.76 24.78 10.61
CA GLU A 142 14.75 25.43 11.47
C GLU A 142 14.29 25.46 12.94
N ARG A 143 13.02 25.77 13.18
CA ARG A 143 12.41 25.75 14.52
C ARG A 143 12.50 24.37 15.16
N LEU A 144 12.17 23.31 14.43
CA LEU A 144 12.21 21.93 14.93
C LEU A 144 13.63 21.42 15.18
N VAL A 145 14.59 21.76 14.33
CA VAL A 145 16.02 21.45 14.52
C VAL A 145 16.55 22.13 15.77
N ASN A 146 16.28 23.43 15.95
CA ASN A 146 16.74 24.20 17.11
C ASN A 146 16.15 23.68 18.44
N GLN A 147 14.99 23.04 18.40
CA GLN A 147 14.36 22.40 19.57
C GLN A 147 14.87 20.97 19.84
N GLY A 148 15.81 20.45 19.04
CA GLY A 148 16.33 19.09 19.17
C GLY A 148 15.30 18.01 18.85
N ARG A 149 14.23 18.34 18.11
CA ARG A 149 13.16 17.41 17.71
C ARG A 149 13.47 16.67 16.40
N LEU A 150 14.51 17.10 15.69
CA LEU A 150 15.10 16.45 14.53
C LEU A 150 16.55 16.12 14.88
N ALA A 151 16.79 14.92 15.42
CA ALA A 151 18.11 14.33 15.65
C ALA A 151 18.13 12.90 15.09
#